data_AF-A0A1C7LYS9-F1
#
_entry.id   AF-A0A1C7LYS9-F1
#
_cell.length_a   1.000
_cell.length_b   1.000
_cell.length_c   1.000
_cell.angle_alpha   90.00
_cell.angle_beta   90.00
_cell.angle_gamma   90.00
#
_symmetry.space_group_name_H-M   'P 1'
#
loop_
_entity.id
_entity.type
_entity.pdbx_description
1 polymer ?
#
loop_
_entity_poly.entity_id
_entity_poly.type
_entity_poly.pdbx_seq_one_letter_code
_entity_poly.pdbx_strand_id
1 'polypeptide(L)'
;MDVSQTSDESRVLILNTGGTINMIFSQQGYVPEPFFLMETLHSQQRFHDPFEESLYSHSASVEGYRLWNNHSGKASPLSSSSGSRETSPSPMSRLYPVHTLPVRSSRPIGVPAHLAPITQQVLNKHPPCIQISDDVYEAQLPSLITPRSSAPGENRKRIRYAILEWHPLMDSSNIEIQAQIGFA
;
A
#
# COMPACT_ATOMS: atom_id res chain seq x y z
N MET A 1 -21.89 -21.54 -19.98
CA MET A 1 -22.19 -21.26 -18.56
C MET A 1 -21.02 -20.45 -18.04
N ASP A 2 -21.22 -19.15 -17.88
CA ASP A 2 -20.18 -18.21 -17.46
C ASP A 2 -20.20 -18.15 -15.94
N VAL A 3 -19.34 -18.94 -15.29
CA VAL A 3 -19.18 -18.90 -13.85
C VAL A 3 -18.24 -17.74 -13.57
N SER A 4 -18.81 -16.54 -13.41
CA SER A 4 -18.09 -15.42 -12.81
C SER A 4 -17.69 -15.86 -11.40
N GLN A 5 -16.49 -16.42 -11.25
CA GLN A 5 -15.87 -16.62 -9.95
C GLN A 5 -15.76 -15.23 -9.34
N THR A 6 -16.71 -14.90 -8.45
CA THR A 6 -16.57 -13.75 -7.58
C THR A 6 -15.30 -14.00 -6.78
N SER A 7 -14.23 -13.29 -7.14
CA SER A 7 -13.00 -13.32 -6.36
C SER A 7 -13.38 -13.01 -4.90
N ASP A 8 -12.88 -13.76 -3.94
CA ASP A 8 -13.02 -13.45 -2.50
C ASP A 8 -12.30 -12.14 -2.10
N GLU A 9 -11.86 -11.35 -3.09
CA GLU A 9 -11.18 -10.08 -2.95
C GLU A 9 -12.06 -8.91 -3.38
N SER A 10 -12.26 -7.95 -2.46
CA SER A 10 -12.70 -6.61 -2.82
C SER A 10 -11.49 -5.76 -3.22
N ARG A 11 -11.62 -4.95 -4.27
CA ARG A 11 -10.57 -4.04 -4.74
C ARG A 11 -10.88 -2.61 -4.34
N VAL A 12 -9.96 -1.94 -3.67
CA VAL A 12 -10.15 -0.56 -3.16
C VAL A 12 -9.01 0.34 -3.63
N LEU A 13 -9.33 1.56 -4.06
CA LEU A 13 -8.36 2.61 -4.32
C LEU A 13 -8.39 3.60 -3.15
N ILE A 14 -7.23 3.87 -2.56
CA ILE A 14 -7.06 4.92 -1.55
C ILE A 14 -6.45 6.13 -2.24
N LEU A 15 -7.13 7.27 -2.14
CA LEU A 15 -6.63 8.56 -2.60
C LEU A 15 -5.98 9.26 -1.43
N ASN A 16 -4.66 9.28 -1.43
CA ASN A 16 -3.89 9.91 -0.37
C ASN A 16 -3.61 11.37 -0.73
N THR A 17 -4.44 12.26 -0.21
CA THR A 17 -4.37 13.70 -0.51
C THR A 17 -3.35 14.46 0.34
N GLY A 18 -2.78 13.86 1.39
CA GLY A 18 -1.83 14.52 2.30
C GLY A 18 -2.24 14.50 3.77
N GLY A 19 -1.88 15.55 4.50
CA GLY A 19 -2.04 15.66 5.95
C GLY A 19 -1.00 14.91 6.79
N THR A 20 -1.15 15.00 8.13
CA THR A 20 -0.18 14.51 9.11
C THR A 20 0.13 13.01 9.03
N ILE A 21 -0.77 12.21 8.46
CA ILE A 21 -0.57 10.78 8.25
C ILE A 21 0.65 10.47 7.34
N ASN A 22 1.07 11.44 6.52
CA ASN A 22 2.23 11.32 5.63
C ASN A 22 3.47 12.04 6.16
N MET A 23 3.44 12.54 7.40
CA MET A 23 4.50 13.40 7.90
C MET A 23 5.45 12.68 8.86
N ILE A 24 6.73 12.97 8.73
CA ILE A 24 7.78 12.52 9.66
C ILE A 24 8.25 13.71 10.50
N PHE A 25 8.55 13.45 11.77
CA PHE A 25 9.10 14.48 12.65
C PHE A 25 10.56 14.79 12.28
N SER A 26 10.86 16.07 12.08
CA SER A 26 12.20 16.62 11.82
C SER A 26 12.57 17.70 12.84
N GLN A 27 13.79 18.23 12.77
CA GLN A 27 14.21 19.35 13.64
C GLN A 27 13.35 20.61 13.43
N GLN A 28 12.69 20.72 12.28
CA GLN A 28 11.84 21.84 11.88
C GLN A 28 10.34 21.54 12.08
N GLY A 29 10.01 20.45 12.77
CA GLY A 29 8.63 19.98 12.95
C GLY A 29 8.25 18.86 11.99
N TYR A 30 6.96 18.57 11.87
CA TYR A 30 6.45 17.55 10.95
C TYR A 30 6.63 18.02 9.50
N VAL A 31 7.18 17.16 8.65
CA VAL A 31 7.36 17.42 7.22
C VAL A 31 6.75 16.29 6.39
N PRO A 32 6.07 16.55 5.26
CA PRO A 32 5.55 15.51 4.39
C PRO A 32 6.70 14.67 3.81
N GLU A 33 6.58 13.35 3.90
CA GLU A 33 7.51 12.40 3.31
C GLU A 33 6.78 11.54 2.25
N PRO A 34 7.20 11.61 0.97
CA PRO A 34 6.58 10.81 -0.10
C PRO A 34 6.58 9.31 0.21
N PHE A 35 5.48 8.62 -0.11
CA PHE A 35 5.28 7.19 0.11
C PHE A 35 5.29 6.70 1.57
N PHE A 36 5.44 7.59 2.55
CA PHE A 36 5.56 7.19 3.96
C PHE A 36 4.37 6.37 4.43
N LEU A 37 3.14 6.75 4.05
CA LEU A 37 1.93 5.99 4.36
C LEU A 37 1.98 4.59 3.74
N MET A 38 2.37 4.48 2.47
CA MET A 38 2.40 3.20 1.75
C MET A 38 3.41 2.24 2.39
N GLU A 39 4.63 2.70 2.65
CA GLU A 39 5.69 1.91 3.28
C GLU A 39 5.29 1.51 4.72
N THR A 40 4.63 2.41 5.45
CA THR A 40 4.12 2.13 6.81
C THR A 40 3.04 1.05 6.80
N LEU A 41 2.10 1.09 5.85
CA LEU A 41 1.05 0.07 5.72
C LEU A 41 1.62 -1.26 5.22
N HIS A 42 2.56 -1.23 4.28
CA HIS A 42 3.24 -2.42 3.78
C HIS A 42 4.03 -3.16 4.87
N SER A 43 4.65 -2.44 5.81
CA SER A 43 5.46 -3.04 6.88
C SER A 43 4.66 -3.70 8.01
N GLN A 44 3.34 -3.52 8.06
CA GLN A 44 2.50 -3.98 9.15
C GLN A 44 1.51 -5.06 8.71
N GLN A 45 1.59 -6.24 9.33
CA GLN A 45 0.73 -7.39 9.01
C GLN A 45 -0.78 -7.11 9.12
N ARG A 46 -1.21 -6.18 9.98
CA ARG A 46 -2.64 -5.81 10.06
C ARG A 46 -3.16 -5.11 8.80
N PHE A 47 -2.26 -4.54 8.00
CA PHE A 47 -2.56 -3.79 6.78
C PHE A 47 -2.06 -4.50 5.52
N HIS A 48 -1.02 -5.33 5.65
CA HIS A 48 -0.49 -6.15 4.57
C HIS A 48 -0.13 -7.57 5.06
N ASP A 49 -0.98 -8.55 4.78
CA ASP A 49 -0.76 -9.96 5.14
C ASP A 49 -0.92 -10.89 3.92
N PRO A 50 0.04 -10.88 2.98
CA PRO A 50 -0.07 -11.64 1.74
C PRO A 50 0.04 -13.16 1.94
N PHE A 51 0.63 -13.61 3.06
CA PHE A 51 0.86 -15.03 3.36
C PHE A 51 -0.12 -15.60 4.38
N GLU A 52 -0.97 -14.75 4.96
CA GLU A 52 -1.94 -15.14 5.99
C GLU A 52 -1.28 -15.73 7.25
N GLU A 53 -0.02 -15.41 7.52
CA GLU A 53 0.76 -15.98 8.64
C GLU A 53 0.60 -15.18 9.95
N SER A 54 -0.04 -14.01 9.86
CA SER A 54 -0.18 -13.12 11.00
C SER A 54 -1.19 -13.63 12.02
N LEU A 55 -1.10 -13.08 13.24
CA LEU A 55 -2.14 -13.22 14.26
C LEU A 55 -3.53 -12.84 13.73
N TYR A 56 -3.61 -11.81 12.88
CA TYR A 56 -4.88 -11.29 12.37
C TYR A 56 -5.59 -12.26 11.43
N SER A 57 -4.85 -13.03 10.64
CA SER A 57 -5.44 -14.06 9.76
C SER A 57 -5.94 -15.28 10.53
N HIS A 58 -5.44 -15.49 11.75
CA HIS A 58 -5.75 -16.65 12.59
C HIS A 58 -6.67 -16.34 13.78
N SER A 59 -6.89 -15.06 14.12
CA SER A 59 -7.71 -14.66 15.27
C SER A 59 -9.22 -14.67 15.02
N ALA A 60 -9.66 -15.03 13.81
CA ALA A 60 -11.07 -15.14 13.46
C ALA A 60 -11.81 -16.29 14.17
N SER A 61 -11.08 -17.25 14.76
CA SER A 61 -11.65 -18.30 15.60
C SER A 61 -10.69 -18.66 16.74
N VAL A 62 -11.25 -19.17 17.83
CA VAL A 62 -10.47 -19.63 18.99
C VAL A 62 -9.51 -20.77 18.58
N GLU A 63 -9.98 -21.68 17.73
CA GLU A 63 -9.17 -22.80 17.24
C GLU A 63 -8.02 -22.32 16.34
N GLY A 64 -8.31 -21.42 15.39
CA GLY A 64 -7.30 -20.82 14.52
C GLY A 64 -6.21 -20.12 15.32
N TYR A 65 -6.60 -19.35 16.34
CA TYR A 65 -5.66 -18.67 17.22
C TYR A 65 -4.76 -19.66 17.98
N ARG A 66 -5.34 -20.73 18.56
CA ARG A 66 -4.57 -21.76 19.29
C ARG A 66 -3.58 -22.49 18.39
N LEU A 67 -4.00 -22.87 17.19
CA LEU A 67 -3.12 -23.48 16.20
C LEU A 67 -1.96 -22.55 15.87
N TRP A 68 -2.23 -21.28 15.54
CA TRP A 68 -1.18 -20.30 15.26
C TRP A 68 -0.23 -20.10 16.45
N ASN A 69 -0.77 -19.97 17.66
CA ASN A 69 0.02 -19.74 18.88
C ASN A 69 0.97 -20.92 19.18
N ASN A 70 0.53 -22.15 18.90
CA ASN A 70 1.33 -23.36 19.13
C ASN A 70 2.44 -23.57 18.09
N HIS A 71 2.30 -23.02 16.87
CA HIS A 71 3.24 -23.26 15.76
C HIS A 71 4.15 -22.08 15.43
N SER A 72 3.67 -20.85 15.60
CA SER A 72 4.35 -19.64 15.09
C SER A 72 4.76 -18.68 16.21
N GLY A 73 3.90 -18.45 17.21
CA GLY A 73 4.18 -17.70 18.46
C GLY A 73 4.73 -16.27 18.33
N LYS A 74 5.07 -15.80 17.13
CA LYS A 74 5.74 -14.51 16.87
C LYS A 74 4.78 -13.59 16.12
N ALA A 75 4.01 -12.81 16.88
CA ALA A 75 3.15 -11.76 16.34
C ALA A 75 3.95 -10.46 16.12
N SER A 76 4.52 -10.29 14.93
CA SER A 76 4.95 -8.99 14.36
C SER A 76 6.07 -8.20 15.10
N PRO A 77 6.73 -7.21 14.45
CA PRO A 77 7.27 -7.24 13.09
C PRO A 77 8.61 -7.99 13.06
N LEU A 78 9.17 -8.23 11.87
CA LEU A 78 10.55 -8.71 11.70
C LEU A 78 11.55 -7.67 12.24
N SER A 79 11.73 -7.59 13.56
CA SER A 79 12.97 -7.06 14.12
C SER A 79 14.02 -8.16 13.93
N SER A 80 14.89 -7.97 12.95
CA SER A 80 16.15 -8.70 12.85
C SER A 80 16.74 -8.92 14.24
N SER A 81 17.00 -10.18 14.57
CA SER A 81 17.65 -10.60 15.80
C SER A 81 18.84 -9.68 16.12
N SER A 82 18.87 -9.16 17.33
CA SER A 82 20.02 -8.50 17.94
C SER A 82 21.28 -9.37 17.81
N GLY A 83 22.16 -8.96 16.90
CA GLY A 83 23.49 -9.52 16.69
C GLY A 83 24.27 -8.61 15.74
N SER A 84 25.17 -7.81 16.31
CA SER A 84 26.28 -7.08 15.66
C SER A 84 25.95 -6.22 14.41
N ARG A 85 25.83 -4.91 14.66
CA ARG A 85 26.32 -3.77 13.88
C ARG A 85 27.19 -4.11 12.65
N GLU A 86 26.57 -4.37 11.49
CA GLU A 86 27.19 -4.18 10.17
C GLU A 86 26.16 -3.63 9.16
N THR A 87 26.50 -2.48 8.59
CA THR A 87 25.83 -1.82 7.47
C THR A 87 25.85 -2.71 6.24
N SER A 88 24.72 -3.36 5.93
CA SER A 88 24.38 -3.83 4.59
C SER A 88 22.87 -4.07 4.47
N PRO A 89 22.20 -3.58 3.41
CA PRO A 89 20.79 -3.88 3.20
C PRO A 89 20.64 -5.37 2.89
N SER A 90 19.97 -6.11 3.76
CA SER A 90 19.73 -7.54 3.57
C SER A 90 18.97 -7.79 2.25
N PRO A 91 19.42 -8.72 1.39
CA PRO A 91 18.84 -8.95 0.06
C PRO A 91 17.50 -9.70 0.06
N MET A 92 16.87 -9.93 1.22
CA MET A 92 15.72 -10.83 1.38
C MET A 92 14.35 -10.22 0.97
N SER A 93 14.33 -8.96 0.51
CA SER A 93 13.10 -8.31 0.00
C SER A 93 12.91 -8.46 -1.52
N ARG A 94 13.80 -9.14 -2.24
CA ARG A 94 13.86 -9.11 -3.72
C ARG A 94 13.19 -10.27 -4.48
N LEU A 95 12.46 -11.18 -3.82
CA LEU A 95 11.89 -12.37 -4.51
C LEU A 95 10.36 -12.50 -4.45
N TYR A 96 9.64 -11.55 -3.87
CA TYR A 96 8.17 -11.62 -3.82
C TYR A 96 7.56 -10.96 -5.06
N PRO A 97 6.60 -11.60 -5.75
CA PRO A 97 5.85 -10.95 -6.81
C PRO A 97 5.11 -9.74 -6.23
N VAL A 98 5.52 -8.54 -6.61
CA VAL A 98 4.78 -7.32 -6.28
C VAL A 98 3.47 -7.39 -7.04
N HIS A 99 2.37 -7.65 -6.32
CA HIS A 99 1.05 -7.61 -6.91
C HIS A 99 0.68 -6.16 -7.21
N THR A 100 0.17 -5.91 -8.42
CA THR A 100 -0.26 -4.57 -8.83
C THR A 100 -1.76 -4.52 -9.09
N LEU A 101 -2.35 -3.34 -8.99
CA LEU A 101 -3.71 -3.03 -9.41
C LEU A 101 -3.68 -1.99 -10.54
N PRO A 102 -4.44 -2.20 -11.63
CA PRO A 102 -4.64 -1.17 -12.63
C PRO A 102 -5.43 -0.01 -12.01
N VAL A 103 -4.90 1.20 -12.11
CA VAL A 103 -5.56 2.43 -11.66
C VAL A 103 -5.65 3.39 -12.82
N ARG A 104 -6.84 3.96 -13.00
CA ARG A 104 -7.11 5.01 -13.97
C ARG A 104 -7.33 6.34 -13.28
N SER A 105 -6.90 7.42 -13.93
CA SER A 105 -6.98 8.78 -13.42
C SER A 105 -7.18 9.73 -14.59
N SER A 106 -7.90 10.84 -14.35
CA SER A 106 -8.00 11.91 -15.34
C SER A 106 -6.81 12.87 -15.35
N ARG A 107 -5.83 12.61 -14.49
CA ARG A 107 -4.56 13.33 -14.40
C ARG A 107 -3.40 12.33 -14.47
N PRO A 108 -2.21 12.74 -14.96
CA PRO A 108 -1.03 11.89 -14.95
C PRO A 108 -0.77 11.28 -13.56
N ILE A 109 -0.53 9.97 -13.53
CA ILE A 109 -0.25 9.24 -12.28
C ILE A 109 1.27 9.26 -12.05
N GLY A 110 1.70 9.82 -10.92
CA GLY A 110 3.11 10.03 -10.61
C GLY A 110 3.68 11.29 -11.28
N VAL A 111 4.95 11.60 -11.00
CA VAL A 111 5.62 12.77 -11.58
C VAL A 111 5.86 12.52 -13.07
N PRO A 112 5.44 13.40 -13.99
CA PRO A 112 5.81 13.29 -15.39
C PRO A 112 7.34 13.31 -15.53
N ALA A 113 7.90 12.33 -16.25
CA ALA A 113 9.35 12.17 -16.43
C ALA A 113 10.08 13.44 -16.94
N HIS A 114 9.34 14.39 -17.50
CA HIS A 114 9.83 15.65 -18.07
C HIS A 114 10.05 16.79 -17.04
N LEU A 115 9.62 16.62 -15.78
CA LEU A 115 9.77 17.63 -14.72
C LEU A 115 10.66 17.17 -13.56
N ALA A 116 11.14 15.92 -13.58
CA ALA A 116 12.04 15.41 -12.57
C ALA A 116 13.46 15.95 -12.81
N PRO A 117 14.09 16.66 -11.85
CA PRO A 117 15.52 16.96 -11.93
C PRO A 117 16.31 15.65 -12.11
N ILE A 118 17.35 15.68 -12.95
CA ILE A 118 18.15 14.53 -13.42
C ILE A 118 18.63 13.61 -12.28
N THR A 119 18.79 14.15 -11.06
CA THR A 119 19.17 13.41 -9.86
C THR A 119 18.10 12.44 -9.33
N GLN A 120 16.81 12.64 -9.64
CA GLN A 120 15.70 11.78 -9.21
C GLN A 120 15.39 10.63 -10.19
N GLN A 121 15.97 10.64 -11.40
CA GLN A 121 15.79 9.58 -12.40
C GLN A 121 16.38 8.22 -11.95
N VAL A 122 17.27 8.21 -10.96
CA VAL A 122 17.98 7.01 -10.49
C VAL A 122 17.18 6.24 -9.41
N LEU A 123 16.05 6.78 -8.93
CA LEU A 123 15.22 6.13 -7.91
C LEU A 123 13.75 6.05 -8.34
N ASN A 124 13.47 5.61 -9.57
CA ASN A 124 12.11 5.46 -10.08
C ASN A 124 11.35 4.36 -9.31
N LYS A 125 10.78 4.71 -8.15
CA LYS A 125 9.78 3.93 -7.42
C LYS A 125 8.36 4.08 -8.00
N HIS A 126 8.16 4.99 -8.95
CA HIS A 126 6.85 5.24 -9.55
C HIS A 126 6.57 4.25 -10.68
N PRO A 127 5.34 3.71 -10.76
CA PRO A 127 4.96 2.84 -11.87
C PRO A 127 4.89 3.62 -13.19
N PRO A 128 5.19 2.98 -14.33
CA PRO A 128 4.99 3.60 -15.62
C PRO A 128 3.51 3.98 -15.80
N CYS A 129 3.28 5.26 -16.11
CA CYS A 129 1.97 5.81 -16.40
C CYS A 129 1.81 5.97 -17.92
N ILE A 130 0.76 5.40 -18.48
CA ILE A 130 0.44 5.48 -19.91
C ILE A 130 -0.84 6.29 -20.11
N GLN A 131 -0.87 7.16 -21.12
CA GLN A 131 -2.11 7.79 -21.56
C GLN A 131 -2.83 6.84 -22.51
N ILE A 132 -4.05 6.44 -22.17
CA ILE A 132 -4.84 5.48 -22.96
C ILE A 132 -5.94 6.16 -23.78
N SER A 133 -6.35 7.37 -23.40
CA SER A 133 -7.24 8.25 -24.16
C SER A 133 -7.08 9.71 -23.70
N ASP A 134 -7.82 10.63 -24.32
CA ASP A 134 -7.91 12.01 -23.86
C ASP A 134 -8.36 12.04 -22.39
N ASP A 135 -7.60 12.74 -21.55
CA ASP A 135 -7.80 12.84 -20.11
C ASP A 135 -7.99 11.49 -19.37
N VAL A 136 -7.37 10.41 -19.85
CA VAL A 136 -7.33 9.13 -19.13
C VAL A 136 -5.94 8.53 -19.15
N TYR A 137 -5.40 8.40 -17.94
CA TYR A 137 -4.09 7.83 -17.66
C TYR A 137 -4.25 6.54 -16.87
N GLU A 138 -3.48 5.50 -17.21
CA GLU A 138 -3.47 4.21 -16.53
C GLU A 138 -2.07 3.90 -16.00
N ALA A 139 -2.00 3.37 -14.78
CA ALA A 139 -0.76 2.87 -14.18
C ALA A 139 -1.00 1.62 -13.34
N GLN A 140 0.01 0.75 -13.28
CA GLN A 140 0.01 -0.44 -12.43
C GLN A 140 0.55 -0.11 -11.04
N LEU A 141 -0.32 0.24 -10.10
CA LEU A 141 0.13 0.60 -8.75
C LEU A 141 0.41 -0.64 -7.90
N PRO A 142 1.47 -0.66 -7.07
CA PRO A 142 1.66 -1.68 -6.05
C PRO A 142 0.41 -1.81 -5.16
N SER A 143 0.03 -3.04 -4.86
CA SER A 143 -1.15 -3.35 -4.07
C SER A 143 -0.79 -4.04 -2.76
N LEU A 144 -1.47 -3.64 -1.70
CA LEU A 144 -1.46 -4.28 -0.40
C LEU A 144 -2.71 -5.14 -0.26
N ILE A 145 -2.70 -6.05 0.71
CA ILE A 145 -3.80 -6.97 0.95
C ILE A 145 -4.01 -7.19 2.45
N THR A 146 -5.24 -7.05 2.91
CA THR A 146 -5.58 -7.24 4.32
C THR A 146 -5.58 -8.72 4.69
N PRO A 147 -5.41 -9.03 5.99
CA PRO A 147 -5.81 -10.33 6.53
C PRO A 147 -7.25 -10.70 6.12
N ARG A 148 -7.53 -12.01 6.03
CA ARG A 148 -8.89 -12.48 5.76
C ARG A 148 -9.80 -12.21 6.95
N SER A 149 -10.94 -11.58 6.70
CA SER A 149 -12.01 -11.44 7.70
C SER A 149 -13.04 -12.55 7.53
N SER A 150 -13.49 -13.11 8.64
CA SER A 150 -14.60 -14.06 8.67
C SER A 150 -15.76 -13.40 9.41
N ALA A 151 -16.76 -12.89 8.68
CA ALA A 151 -18.03 -12.55 9.28
C ALA A 151 -18.84 -13.84 9.49
N PRO A 152 -19.62 -13.99 10.58
CA PRO A 152 -20.42 -15.20 10.80
C PRO A 152 -21.35 -15.47 9.61
N GLY A 153 -21.16 -16.61 8.94
CA GLY A 153 -21.99 -17.06 7.81
C GLY A 153 -21.56 -16.57 6.42
N GLU A 154 -20.46 -15.82 6.27
CA GLU A 154 -19.93 -15.42 4.95
C GLU A 154 -18.61 -16.11 4.61
N ASN A 155 -18.33 -16.23 3.30
CA ASN A 155 -17.01 -16.59 2.77
C ASN A 155 -15.94 -15.62 3.28
N ARG A 156 -14.71 -16.12 3.51
CA ARG A 156 -13.58 -15.34 4.03
C ARG A 156 -13.12 -14.29 3.00
N LYS A 157 -13.66 -13.07 3.11
CA LYS A 157 -13.32 -11.95 2.22
C LYS A 157 -12.01 -11.28 2.64
N ARG A 158 -11.29 -10.73 1.67
CA ARG A 158 -10.11 -9.87 1.88
C ARG A 158 -10.17 -8.63 1.01
N ILE A 159 -9.48 -7.57 1.41
CA ILE A 159 -9.40 -6.33 0.65
C ILE A 159 -8.02 -6.24 0.04
N ARG A 160 -7.95 -6.13 -1.28
CA ARG A 160 -6.75 -5.71 -2.00
C ARG A 160 -6.88 -4.24 -2.32
N TYR A 161 -5.86 -3.44 -1.99
CA TYR A 161 -5.93 -2.01 -2.18
C TYR A 161 -4.64 -1.42 -2.71
N ALA A 162 -4.77 -0.36 -3.51
CA ALA A 162 -3.66 0.44 -4.00
C ALA A 162 -3.79 1.87 -3.45
N ILE A 163 -2.67 2.57 -3.35
CA ILE A 163 -2.63 3.96 -2.86
C ILE A 163 -2.16 4.84 -4.00
N LEU A 164 -3.03 5.77 -4.42
CA LEU A 164 -2.66 6.84 -5.34
C LEU A 164 -2.35 8.08 -4.51
N GLU A 165 -1.07 8.44 -4.47
CA GLU A 165 -0.59 9.64 -3.79
C GLU A 165 -0.80 10.87 -4.65
N TRP A 166 -1.49 11.86 -4.11
CA TRP A 166 -1.74 13.13 -4.78
C TRP A 166 -0.45 13.97 -4.81
N HIS A 167 -0.18 14.62 -5.94
CA HIS A 167 0.99 15.48 -6.11
C HIS A 167 0.57 16.91 -6.49
N PRO A 168 1.00 17.94 -5.74
CA PRO A 168 1.69 17.87 -4.44
C PRO A 168 0.75 17.43 -3.32
N LEU A 169 1.28 16.78 -2.26
CA LEU A 169 0.49 16.47 -1.05
C LEU A 169 -0.08 17.77 -0.48
N MET A 170 -1.38 17.80 -0.23
CA MET A 170 -2.04 18.98 0.33
C MET A 170 -1.93 18.96 1.87
N ASP A 171 -1.63 20.11 2.46
CA ASP A 171 -1.89 20.30 3.88
C ASP A 171 -3.40 20.38 4.11
N SER A 172 -3.88 19.76 5.18
CA SER A 172 -5.29 19.70 5.56
C SER A 172 -5.96 21.08 5.72
N SER A 173 -5.16 22.12 5.91
CA SER A 173 -5.56 23.53 5.99
C SER A 173 -5.88 24.18 4.62
N ASN A 174 -5.50 23.54 3.50
CA ASN A 174 -5.53 24.10 2.15
C ASN A 174 -6.60 23.46 1.23
N ILE A 175 -7.57 22.73 1.78
CA ILE A 175 -8.69 22.17 0.99
C ILE A 175 -9.68 23.31 0.66
N GLU A 176 -9.45 24.01 -0.45
CA GLU A 176 -10.48 24.83 -1.08
C GLU A 176 -11.40 23.96 -1.94
N ILE A 177 -12.69 24.32 -2.00
CA ILE A 177 -13.77 23.63 -2.72
C ILE A 177 -13.47 23.46 -4.23
N GLN A 178 -12.48 24.19 -4.78
CA GLN A 178 -12.01 24.07 -6.15
C GLN A 178 -11.03 22.91 -6.39
N ALA A 179 -10.66 22.12 -5.37
CA ALA A 179 -9.91 20.87 -5.51
C ALA A 179 -10.79 19.75 -6.13
N GLN A 180 -11.36 20.00 -7.30
CA GLN A 180 -12.25 19.11 -8.03
C GLN A 180 -11.47 17.82 -8.38
N ILE A 181 -11.76 16.75 -7.64
CA ILE A 181 -11.28 15.40 -7.92
C ILE A 181 -12.08 14.91 -9.13
N GLY A 182 -11.57 15.20 -10.34
CA GLY A 182 -12.11 14.66 -11.58
C GLY A 182 -11.76 13.18 -11.68
N PHE A 183 -12.77 12.34 -11.90
CA PHE A 183 -12.60 10.95 -12.30
C PHE A 183 -13.16 10.77 -13.70
N ALA A 184 -12.50 9.94 -14.50
CA ALA A 184 -12.97 9.43 -15.78
C ALA A 184 -13.20 7.91 -15.67
#